data_AF-A0A9Q2XQ64-F1
#
_entry.id   AF-A0A9Q2XQ64-F1
#
_cell.length_a   1.000
_cell.length_b   1.000
_cell.length_c   1.000
_cell.angle_alpha   90.00
_cell.angle_beta   90.00
_cell.angle_gamma   90.00
#
_symmetry.space_group_name_H-M   'P 1'
#
loop_
_entity.id
_entity.type
_entity.pdbx_description
1 polymer ?
#
loop_
_entity_poly.entity_id
_entity_poly.type
_entity_poly.pdbx_seq_one_letter_code
_entity_poly.pdbx_strand_id
1 'polypeptide(L)'
;GLHYNRYRYYDCQAGRFISNDPSGYLGGYNLFAYTYDPINWVDPLGLSKKKEQGTPKQAQRKNEKKQGPSDITRIDEPEMSVPNSQWHAHCKCGSGYNQDGTVHDKGKGDVTFSRKTIDWLNDHGWSIEK
;
A
#
# COMPACT_ATOMS: atom_id res chain seq x y z
N GLY A 1 19.48 24.75 -2.72
CA GLY A 1 20.41 23.79 -3.34
C GLY A 1 19.62 22.67 -3.99
N LEU A 2 20.20 21.94 -4.94
CA LEU A 2 19.56 20.80 -5.61
C LEU A 2 19.73 19.52 -4.77
N HIS A 3 18.73 18.63 -4.82
CA HIS A 3 18.78 17.33 -4.16
C HIS A 3 19.16 16.24 -5.17
N TYR A 4 20.06 15.34 -4.78
CA TYR A 4 20.53 14.25 -5.64
C TYR A 4 19.71 12.98 -5.41
N ASN A 5 18.84 12.64 -6.35
CA ASN A 5 18.08 11.38 -6.39
C ASN A 5 18.69 10.46 -7.44
N ARG A 6 19.83 9.84 -7.08
CA ARG A 6 20.63 8.86 -7.83
C ARG A 6 20.82 9.14 -9.33
N TYR A 7 19.78 9.03 -10.14
CA TYR A 7 19.84 9.29 -11.59
C TYR A 7 19.50 10.73 -11.98
N ARG A 8 18.91 11.53 -11.07
CA ARG A 8 18.43 12.89 -11.37
C ARG A 8 18.70 13.89 -10.24
N TYR A 9 18.82 15.15 -10.62
CA TYR A 9 18.83 16.28 -9.70
C TYR A 9 17.43 16.89 -9.57
N TYR A 10 16.96 17.03 -8.35
CA TYR A 10 15.66 17.59 -7.98
C TYR A 10 15.81 19.03 -7.49
N ASP A 11 15.01 19.93 -8.03
CA ASP A 11 14.88 21.31 -7.55
C ASP A 11 13.66 21.42 -6.64
N CYS A 12 13.94 21.64 -5.34
CA CYS A 12 12.91 21.79 -4.32
C CYS A 12 12.09 23.07 -4.46
N GLN A 13 12.65 24.13 -5.05
CA GLN A 13 11.91 25.39 -5.26
C GLN A 13 10.89 25.23 -6.39
N ALA A 14 11.27 24.53 -7.46
CA ALA A 14 10.41 24.30 -8.61
C ALA A 14 9.52 23.04 -8.48
N GLY A 15 9.80 22.16 -7.51
CA GLY A 15 9.03 20.94 -7.29
C GLY A 15 9.21 19.87 -8.38
N ARG A 16 10.34 19.87 -9.10
CA ARG A 16 10.55 19.03 -10.29
C ARG A 16 12.01 18.64 -10.50
N PHE A 17 12.25 17.64 -11.35
CA PHE A 17 13.58 17.32 -11.84
C PHE A 17 14.04 18.34 -12.88
N ILE A 18 15.35 18.62 -12.90
CA ILE A 18 15.97 19.54 -13.86
C ILE A 18 16.45 18.84 -15.14
N SER A 19 16.48 17.50 -15.14
CA SER A 19 16.85 16.66 -16.28
C SER A 19 15.70 15.72 -16.65
N ASN A 20 15.64 15.34 -17.93
CA ASN A 20 14.66 14.36 -18.42
C ASN A 20 14.79 13.02 -17.70
N ASP A 21 13.67 12.31 -17.55
CA ASP A 21 13.62 10.93 -17.06
C ASP A 21 14.39 9.98 -18.00
N PRO A 22 15.42 9.27 -17.53
CA PRO A 22 16.15 8.28 -18.33
C PRO A 22 15.28 7.12 -18.82
N SER A 23 14.18 6.82 -18.11
CA SER A 23 13.18 5.81 -18.54
C SER A 23 12.26 6.32 -19.65
N GLY A 24 12.39 7.59 -20.04
CA GLY A 24 11.54 8.23 -21.04
C GLY A 24 10.07 8.20 -20.65
N TYR A 25 9.20 7.90 -21.61
CA TYR A 25 7.76 7.85 -21.38
C TYR A 25 7.29 6.64 -20.56
N LEU A 26 8.17 5.69 -20.23
CA LEU A 26 7.85 4.59 -19.31
C LEU A 26 7.64 5.10 -17.88
N GLY A 27 8.30 6.20 -17.49
CA GLY A 27 8.11 6.89 -16.20
C GLY A 27 6.91 7.83 -16.16
N GLY A 28 6.20 7.98 -17.28
CA GLY A 28 5.02 8.84 -17.45
C GLY A 28 5.23 9.96 -18.49
N TYR A 29 4.15 10.67 -18.83
CA TYR A 29 4.16 11.68 -19.89
C TYR A 29 4.98 12.93 -19.57
N ASN A 30 5.11 13.29 -18.28
CA ASN A 30 5.91 14.43 -17.85
C ASN A 30 7.30 13.97 -17.41
N LEU A 31 8.27 14.11 -18.32
CA LEU A 31 9.66 13.69 -18.15
C LEU A 31 10.42 14.41 -17.02
N PHE A 32 9.87 15.51 -16.51
CA PHE A 32 10.48 16.30 -15.43
C PHE A 32 9.74 16.17 -14.10
N ALA A 33 8.58 15.53 -14.07
CA ALA A 33 7.77 15.49 -12.86
C ALA A 33 8.40 14.58 -11.81
N TYR A 34 8.44 15.07 -10.56
CA TYR A 34 8.96 14.32 -9.42
C TYR A 34 8.15 13.06 -9.13
N THR A 35 6.89 13.21 -8.73
CA THR A 35 5.92 12.11 -8.62
C THR A 35 4.57 12.54 -9.20
N TYR A 36 3.54 11.67 -9.20
CA TYR A 36 2.18 12.08 -9.59
C TYR A 36 1.46 12.73 -8.41
N ASP A 37 1.68 12.17 -7.22
CA ASP A 37 1.20 12.70 -5.95
C ASP A 37 2.35 12.66 -4.93
N PRO A 38 3.03 13.79 -4.67
CA PRO A 38 4.19 13.84 -3.77
C PRO A 38 3.84 13.59 -2.29
N ILE A 39 2.56 13.54 -1.93
CA ILE A 39 2.12 13.18 -0.57
C ILE A 39 2.17 11.66 -0.39
N ASN A 40 1.82 10.90 -1.42
CA ASN A 40 1.64 9.45 -1.33
C ASN A 40 2.69 8.65 -2.12
N TRP A 41 3.50 9.31 -2.94
CA TRP A 41 4.46 8.70 -3.85
C TRP A 41 5.82 9.32 -3.64
N VAL A 42 6.82 8.45 -3.56
CA VAL A 42 8.24 8.82 -3.54
C VAL A 42 8.88 8.20 -4.78
N ASP A 43 9.88 8.88 -5.36
CA ASP A 43 10.73 8.32 -6.41
C ASP A 43 12.17 8.20 -5.88
N PRO A 44 12.49 7.15 -5.12
CA PRO A 44 13.80 7.01 -4.45
C PRO A 44 14.97 6.88 -5.43
N LEU A 45 14.69 6.43 -6.65
CA LEU A 45 15.71 6.22 -7.68
C LEU A 45 15.75 7.36 -8.69
N GLY A 46 14.65 8.10 -8.90
CA GLY A 46 14.57 9.05 -10.00
C GLY A 46 14.21 8.36 -11.33
N LEU A 47 13.43 7.27 -11.31
CA LEU A 47 13.10 6.46 -12.50
C LEU A 47 11.66 5.94 -12.52
N SER A 48 11.02 5.78 -11.36
CA SER A 48 9.73 5.14 -11.24
C SER A 48 9.06 5.60 -9.96
N LYS A 49 8.01 6.39 -10.12
CA LYS A 49 7.14 6.83 -9.04
C LYS A 49 6.38 5.60 -8.55
N LYS A 50 6.66 5.12 -7.34
CA LYS A 50 5.88 4.04 -6.71
C LYS A 50 5.04 4.65 -5.61
N LYS A 51 3.76 4.28 -5.54
CA LYS A 51 2.97 4.47 -4.33
C LYS A 51 3.65 3.64 -3.24
N GLU A 52 4.01 4.25 -2.12
CA GLU A 52 4.49 3.47 -0.99
C GLU A 52 3.33 2.59 -0.52
N GLN A 53 3.46 1.27 -0.70
CA GLN A 53 2.50 0.35 -0.12
C GLN A 53 2.67 0.38 1.39
N GLY A 54 1.55 0.51 2.09
CA GLY A 54 1.54 0.33 3.53
C GLY A 54 1.94 -1.12 3.88
N THR A 55 2.40 -1.30 5.11
CA THR A 55 2.61 -2.64 5.67
C THR A 55 1.37 -3.10 6.43
N PRO A 56 1.17 -4.42 6.62
CA PRO A 56 0.09 -4.94 7.46
C PRO A 56 0.08 -4.35 8.88
N LYS A 57 1.27 -4.12 9.45
CA LYS A 57 1.45 -3.47 10.74
C LYS A 57 0.97 -2.01 10.76
N GLN A 58 1.18 -1.26 9.67
CA GLN A 58 0.62 0.09 9.53
C GLN A 58 -0.89 0.05 9.36
N ALA A 59 -1.43 -0.93 8.64
CA ALA A 59 -2.88 -1.13 8.52
C ALA A 59 -3.53 -1.40 9.89
N GLN A 60 -2.95 -2.30 10.70
CA GLN A 60 -3.41 -2.58 12.05
C GLN A 60 -3.47 -1.30 12.91
N ARG A 61 -2.39 -0.53 12.95
CA ARG A 61 -2.34 0.75 13.69
C ARG A 61 -3.38 1.76 13.21
N LYS A 62 -3.62 1.85 11.89
CA LYS A 62 -4.67 2.72 11.34
C LYS A 62 -6.06 2.23 11.75
N ASN A 63 -6.29 0.92 11.74
CA ASN A 63 -7.55 0.32 12.16
C ASN A 63 -7.83 0.59 13.65
N GLU A 64 -6.85 0.39 14.53
CA GLU A 64 -6.95 0.69 15.97
C GLU A 64 -7.27 2.16 16.25
N LYS A 65 -6.73 3.07 15.42
CA LYS A 65 -7.03 4.51 15.47
C LYS A 65 -8.34 4.90 14.79
N LYS A 66 -9.14 3.93 14.31
CA LYS A 66 -10.38 4.15 13.54
C LYS A 66 -10.17 4.99 12.27
N GLN A 67 -8.99 4.88 11.66
CA GLN A 67 -8.61 5.51 10.40
C GLN A 67 -8.67 4.54 9.21
N GLY A 68 -9.03 3.28 9.46
CA GLY A 68 -9.26 2.25 8.44
C GLY A 68 -10.74 2.15 8.01
N PRO A 69 -11.03 1.31 7.01
CA PRO A 69 -12.40 1.01 6.59
C PRO A 69 -13.25 0.41 7.72
N SER A 70 -14.52 0.83 7.82
CA SER A 70 -15.45 0.38 8.88
C SER A 70 -15.85 -1.10 8.79
N ASP A 71 -15.58 -1.75 7.65
CA ASP A 71 -15.89 -3.15 7.41
C ASP A 71 -14.90 -4.08 8.13
N ILE A 72 -13.71 -3.56 8.45
CA ILE A 72 -12.66 -4.27 9.17
C ILE A 72 -12.91 -4.08 10.68
N THR A 73 -13.08 -5.19 11.39
CA THR A 73 -13.23 -5.15 12.85
C THR A 73 -11.88 -5.19 13.54
N ARG A 74 -10.98 -6.05 13.07
CA ARG A 74 -9.61 -6.18 13.59
C ARG A 74 -8.66 -6.70 12.52
N ILE A 75 -7.38 -6.41 12.72
CA ILE A 75 -6.27 -6.92 11.94
C ILE A 75 -5.29 -7.53 12.94
N ASP A 76 -4.97 -8.80 12.74
CA ASP A 76 -4.16 -9.56 13.68
C ASP A 76 -2.83 -9.95 13.05
N GLU A 77 -1.80 -9.99 13.89
CA GLU A 77 -0.46 -10.40 13.50
C GLU A 77 -0.36 -11.93 13.38
N PRO A 78 0.57 -12.46 12.56
CA PRO A 78 0.79 -13.88 12.46
C PRO A 78 1.24 -14.46 13.80
N GLU A 79 0.62 -15.56 14.20
CA GLU A 79 0.96 -16.28 15.42
C GLU A 79 2.22 -17.12 15.19
N MET A 80 3.32 -16.81 15.90
CA MET A 80 4.63 -17.45 15.71
C MET A 80 4.62 -18.97 15.98
N SER A 81 3.73 -19.44 16.85
CA SER A 81 3.54 -20.87 17.18
C SER A 81 2.82 -21.66 16.09
N VAL A 82 2.17 -20.99 15.15
CA VAL A 82 1.35 -21.62 14.12
C VAL A 82 2.07 -21.57 12.77
N PRO A 83 2.47 -22.73 12.21
CA PRO A 83 3.09 -22.77 10.89
C PRO A 83 2.19 -22.13 9.83
N ASN A 84 2.79 -21.31 8.96
CA ASN A 84 2.09 -20.58 7.90
C ASN A 84 1.03 -19.59 8.39
N SER A 85 1.08 -19.16 9.65
CA SER A 85 0.24 -18.06 10.12
C SER A 85 0.59 -16.78 9.36
N GLN A 86 -0.44 -16.06 8.91
CA GLN A 86 -0.30 -14.83 8.15
C GLN A 86 -0.99 -13.70 8.89
N TRP A 87 -0.64 -12.47 8.52
CA TRP A 87 -1.50 -11.33 8.82
C TRP A 87 -2.89 -11.60 8.26
N HIS A 88 -3.92 -11.30 9.04
CA HIS A 88 -5.29 -11.51 8.60
C HIS A 88 -6.21 -10.40 9.12
N ALA A 89 -7.20 -10.06 8.30
CA ALA A 89 -8.19 -9.02 8.59
C ALA A 89 -9.56 -9.67 8.75
N HIS A 90 -10.26 -9.33 9.83
CA HIS A 90 -11.60 -9.86 10.12
C HIS A 90 -12.72 -8.88 9.74
N CYS A 91 -13.81 -9.43 9.22
CA CYS A 91 -15.10 -8.74 9.07
C CYS A 91 -15.91 -8.75 10.38
N LYS A 92 -17.07 -8.08 10.37
CA LYS A 92 -18.06 -8.14 11.45
C LYS A 92 -18.62 -9.56 11.68
N CYS A 93 -18.67 -10.37 10.63
CA CYS A 93 -19.04 -11.78 10.70
C CYS A 93 -18.05 -12.65 11.46
N GLY A 94 -16.81 -12.19 11.68
CA GLY A 94 -15.73 -12.98 12.27
C GLY A 94 -14.93 -13.79 11.26
N SER A 95 -15.39 -13.95 10.01
CA SER A 95 -14.57 -14.43 8.89
C SER A 95 -13.56 -13.36 8.45
N GLY A 96 -12.62 -13.70 7.56
CA GLY A 96 -11.62 -12.74 7.12
C GLY A 96 -10.81 -13.15 5.91
N TYR A 97 -9.84 -12.33 5.54
CA TYR A 97 -8.81 -12.69 4.57
C TYR A 97 -7.43 -12.73 5.23
N ASN A 98 -6.68 -13.78 4.93
CA ASN A 98 -5.24 -13.82 5.11
C ASN A 98 -4.56 -12.86 4.13
N GLN A 99 -3.30 -12.53 4.39
CA GLN A 99 -2.51 -11.61 3.58
C GLN A 99 -2.41 -12.04 2.11
N ASP A 100 -2.36 -13.33 1.85
CA ASP A 100 -2.36 -13.93 0.50
C ASP A 100 -3.74 -13.95 -0.20
N GLY A 101 -4.80 -13.46 0.45
CA GLY A 101 -6.15 -13.44 -0.08
C GLY A 101 -6.98 -14.70 0.19
N THR A 102 -6.41 -15.72 0.83
CA THR A 102 -7.19 -16.91 1.24
C THR A 102 -8.15 -16.57 2.38
N VAL A 103 -9.30 -17.23 2.42
CA VAL A 103 -10.31 -17.00 3.47
C VAL A 103 -9.84 -17.57 4.80
N HIS A 104 -9.82 -16.73 5.82
CA HIS A 104 -9.63 -17.07 7.23
C HIS A 104 -10.98 -17.38 7.89
N ASP A 105 -11.04 -18.44 8.72
CA ASP A 105 -12.23 -18.87 9.46
C ASP A 105 -13.49 -19.06 8.59
N LYS A 106 -13.42 -19.93 7.58
CA LYS A 106 -14.53 -20.27 6.66
C LYS A 106 -15.84 -20.71 7.34
N GLY A 107 -15.82 -21.07 8.62
CA GLY A 107 -16.99 -21.53 9.38
C GLY A 107 -17.85 -20.42 10.01
N LYS A 108 -17.46 -19.14 9.92
CA LYS A 108 -18.17 -18.01 10.54
C LYS A 108 -19.04 -17.18 9.59
N GLY A 109 -19.16 -17.62 8.33
CA GLY A 109 -19.93 -16.95 7.27
C GLY A 109 -19.05 -16.44 6.13
N ASP A 110 -19.68 -15.84 5.12
CA ASP A 110 -18.96 -15.28 3.98
C ASP A 110 -18.21 -13.99 4.36
N VAL A 111 -17.06 -13.76 3.74
CA VAL A 111 -16.29 -12.53 3.96
C VAL A 111 -17.02 -11.35 3.32
N THR A 112 -17.41 -10.36 4.12
CA THR A 112 -18.27 -9.25 3.68
C THR A 112 -17.53 -7.94 3.38
N PHE A 113 -16.25 -7.98 2.98
CA PHE A 113 -15.51 -6.74 2.71
C PHE A 113 -16.00 -6.05 1.44
N SER A 114 -16.25 -4.74 1.51
CA SER A 114 -16.53 -3.95 0.31
C SER A 114 -15.31 -3.87 -0.61
N ARG A 115 -15.56 -3.60 -1.90
CA ARG A 115 -14.51 -3.38 -2.91
C ARG A 115 -13.46 -2.35 -2.47
N LYS A 116 -13.90 -1.27 -1.82
CA LYS A 116 -13.02 -0.22 -1.28
C LYS A 116 -12.14 -0.73 -0.14
N THR A 117 -12.69 -1.59 0.72
CA THR A 117 -11.94 -2.24 1.80
C THR A 117 -10.88 -3.19 1.24
N ILE A 118 -11.22 -3.97 0.21
CA ILE A 118 -10.26 -4.84 -0.48
C ILE A 118 -9.13 -4.03 -1.12
N ASP A 119 -9.46 -2.94 -1.85
CA ASP A 119 -8.44 -2.07 -2.44
C ASP A 119 -7.54 -1.43 -1.35
N TRP A 120 -8.11 -1.04 -0.21
CA TRP A 120 -7.35 -0.52 0.92
C TRP A 120 -6.44 -1.57 1.58
N LEU A 121 -6.90 -2.82 1.72
CA LEU A 121 -6.06 -3.92 2.20
C LEU A 121 -4.90 -4.20 1.23
N ASN A 122 -5.17 -4.21 -0.08
CA ASN A 122 -4.13 -4.40 -1.10
C ASN A 122 -3.12 -3.24 -1.12
N ASP A 123 -3.56 -2.01 -0.85
CA ASP A 123 -2.68 -0.85 -0.62
C ASP A 123 -1.78 -1.01 0.63
N HIS A 124 -2.11 -1.94 1.53
CA HIS A 124 -1.35 -2.23 2.75
C HIS A 124 -0.74 -3.64 2.78
N GLY A 125 -0.50 -4.24 1.61
CA GLY A 125 0.28 -5.46 1.47
C GLY A 125 -0.51 -6.77 1.47
N TRP A 126 -1.85 -6.71 1.40
CA TRP A 126 -2.66 -7.89 1.04
C TRP A 126 -2.63 -8.15 -0.47
N SER A 127 -2.92 -9.39 -0.86
CA SER A 127 -3.04 -9.84 -2.25
C SER A 127 -4.39 -10.52 -2.47
N ILE A 128 -5.48 -9.78 -2.27
CA ILE A 128 -6.85 -10.30 -2.43
C ILE A 128 -7.31 -10.09 -3.88
N GLU A 129 -7.72 -11.19 -4.54
CA GLU A 129 -8.30 -11.16 -5.88
C GLU A 129 -9.65 -10.45 -5.92
N LYS A 130 -10.00 -9.88 -7.08
CA LYS A 130 -11.09 -8.91 -7.18
C LYS A 130 -12.47 -9.49 -7.38
#